data_AF-A0A8I0ILD1-F1
#
_entry.id   AF-A0A8I0ILD1-F1
#
_cell.length_a   1.000
_cell.length_b   1.000
_cell.length_c   1.000
_cell.angle_alpha   90.00
_cell.angle_beta   90.00
_cell.angle_gamma   90.00
#
_symmetry.space_group_name_H-M   'P 1'
#
loop_
_entity.id
_entity.type
_entity.pdbx_description
1 polymer ?
#
loop_
_entity_poly.entity_id
_entity_poly.type
_entity_poly.pdbx_seq_one_letter_code
_entity_poly.pdbx_strand_id
1 'polypeptide(L)'
;MAEPRKSAKQTDARRRAREKAAQFRELQDTLEQLATDYFVAVDSVDETNEETEREIAKIRKRAEQQTQKARDRADQVIVRMVAAGASAAEVAARLGVTSREVKKAMKGTPAPVPADAPPALPVGDERGEQTGDSPSEDE
;
A
#
# COMPACT_ATOMS: atom_id res chain seq x y z
N MET A 1 5.81 23.68 82.41
CA MET A 1 5.78 24.54 81.20
C MET A 1 6.76 23.97 80.19
N ALA A 2 6.29 23.23 79.17
CA ALA A 2 7.16 22.58 78.18
C ALA A 2 7.62 23.56 77.10
N GLU A 3 8.90 23.48 76.73
CA GLU A 3 9.62 24.49 75.95
C GLU A 3 9.07 24.68 74.51
N PRO A 4 8.73 25.91 74.10
CA PRO A 4 8.16 26.23 72.77
C PRO A 4 9.08 25.92 71.58
N ARG A 5 10.36 25.63 71.82
CA ARG A 5 11.34 25.28 70.78
C ARG A 5 11.16 23.86 70.23
N LYS A 6 10.57 22.93 71.00
CA LYS A 6 10.37 21.54 70.57
C LYS A 6 9.13 21.39 69.67
N SER A 7 8.06 22.14 69.94
CA SER A 7 6.83 22.12 69.14
C SER A 7 7.03 22.72 67.75
N ALA A 8 7.73 23.87 67.63
CA ALA A 8 8.03 24.51 66.35
C ALA A 8 8.85 23.61 65.41
N LYS A 9 9.87 22.91 65.95
CA LYS A 9 10.66 21.94 65.19
C LYS A 9 9.84 20.73 64.74
N GLN A 10 8.89 20.27 65.57
CA GLN A 10 8.00 19.16 65.21
C GLN A 10 7.01 19.56 64.11
N THR A 11 6.48 20.78 64.13
CA THR A 11 5.59 21.29 63.07
C THR A 11 6.32 21.47 61.75
N ASP A 12 7.56 21.98 61.76
CA ASP A 12 8.39 22.10 60.56
C ASP A 12 8.77 20.73 59.98
N ALA A 13 9.10 19.75 60.82
CA ALA A 13 9.39 18.39 60.38
C ALA A 13 8.18 17.74 59.71
N ARG A 14 6.97 17.92 60.28
CA ARG A 14 5.72 17.43 59.68
C ARG A 14 5.39 18.13 58.35
N ARG A 15 5.65 19.44 58.23
CA ARG A 15 5.47 20.18 56.97
C ARG A 15 6.39 19.62 55.87
N ARG A 16 7.69 19.50 56.15
CA ARG A 16 8.67 18.95 55.21
C ARG A 16 8.38 17.50 54.82
N ALA A 17 7.89 16.68 55.75
CA ALA A 17 7.48 15.32 55.46
C ALA A 17 6.31 15.26 54.46
N ARG A 18 5.34 16.18 54.60
CA ARG A 18 4.20 16.30 53.67
C ARG A 18 4.64 16.80 52.29
N GLU A 19 5.50 17.81 52.25
CA GLU A 19 6.07 18.32 50.99
C GLU A 19 6.82 17.23 50.23
N LYS A 20 7.68 16.46 50.92
CA LYS A 20 8.37 15.31 50.33
C LYS A 20 7.39 14.25 49.85
N ALA A 21 6.36 13.92 50.63
CA ALA A 21 5.35 12.95 50.22
C ALA A 21 4.59 13.40 48.96
N ALA A 22 4.29 14.70 48.83
CA ALA A 22 3.69 15.26 47.62
C ALA A 22 4.63 15.14 46.41
N GLN A 23 5.90 15.54 46.56
CA GLN A 23 6.92 15.39 45.51
C GLN A 23 7.13 13.94 45.08
N PHE A 24 7.09 12.99 46.03
CA PHE A 24 7.17 11.57 45.70
C PHE A 24 5.97 11.11 44.87
N ARG A 25 4.75 11.58 45.18
CA ARG A 25 3.56 11.25 44.39
C ARG A 25 3.66 11.81 42.98
N GLU A 26 4.00 13.10 42.84
CA GLU A 26 4.19 13.73 41.53
C GLU A 26 5.25 13.01 40.69
N LEU A 27 6.34 12.57 41.32
CA LEU A 27 7.37 11.78 40.65
C LEU A 27 6.84 10.40 40.23
N GLN A 28 6.08 9.71 41.07
CA GLN A 28 5.49 8.42 40.70
C GLN A 28 4.51 8.57 39.54
N ASP A 29 3.62 9.57 39.58
CA ASP A 29 2.68 9.85 38.49
C ASP A 29 3.42 10.10 37.16
N THR A 30 4.53 10.84 37.22
CA THR A 30 5.38 11.09 36.05
C THR A 30 6.03 9.81 35.53
N LEU A 31 6.55 8.96 36.43
CA LEU A 31 7.16 7.70 36.04
C LEU A 31 6.15 6.71 35.45
N GLU A 32 4.93 6.68 35.99
CA GLU A 32 3.81 5.88 35.46
C GLU A 32 3.42 6.34 34.04
N GLN A 33 3.36 7.66 33.80
CA GLN A 33 3.10 8.20 32.47
C GLN A 33 4.22 7.83 31.50
N LEU A 34 5.49 8.02 31.88
CA LEU A 34 6.63 7.68 31.03
C LEU A 34 6.70 6.18 30.70
N ALA A 35 6.35 5.31 31.65
CA ALA A 35 6.26 3.88 31.39
C ALA A 35 5.17 3.57 30.37
N THR A 36 4.01 4.22 30.47
CA THR A 36 2.90 4.07 29.50
C THR A 36 3.33 4.54 28.11
N ASP A 37 3.94 5.72 28.02
CA ASP A 37 4.42 6.29 26.76
C ASP A 37 5.48 5.39 26.10
N TYR A 38 6.36 4.79 26.90
CA TYR A 38 7.35 3.82 26.42
C TYR A 38 6.70 2.61 25.76
N PHE A 39 5.70 1.99 26.40
CA PHE A 39 5.03 0.81 25.83
C PHE A 39 4.27 1.16 24.56
N VAL A 40 3.56 2.28 24.54
CA VAL A 40 2.90 2.77 23.32
C VAL A 40 3.91 2.98 22.19
N ALA A 41 5.08 3.55 22.49
CA ALA A 41 6.12 3.76 21.49
C ALA A 41 6.71 2.43 20.97
N VAL A 42 6.94 1.44 21.84
CA VAL A 42 7.43 0.12 21.44
C VAL A 42 6.40 -0.60 20.58
N ASP A 43 5.14 -0.62 20.99
CA ASP A 43 4.05 -1.24 20.23
C ASP A 43 3.90 -0.59 18.85
N SER A 44 3.99 0.74 18.79
CA SER A 44 3.95 1.49 17.52
C SER A 44 5.11 1.15 16.57
N VAL A 45 6.30 0.86 17.10
CA VAL A 45 7.44 0.39 16.28
C VAL A 45 7.14 -0.96 15.67
N ASP A 46 6.60 -1.90 16.45
CA ASP A 46 6.26 -3.24 15.97
C ASP A 46 5.15 -3.18 14.91
N GLU A 47 4.09 -2.40 15.14
CA GLU A 47 3.03 -2.16 14.16
C GLU A 47 3.57 -1.57 12.85
N THR A 48 4.45 -0.57 12.95
CA THR A 48 5.09 0.06 11.79
C THR A 48 5.92 -0.94 10.99
N ASN A 49 6.69 -1.79 11.68
CA ASN A 49 7.51 -2.82 11.03
C ASN A 49 6.63 -3.85 10.32
N GLU A 50 5.57 -4.32 10.97
CA GLU A 50 4.63 -5.26 10.36
C GLU A 50 3.94 -4.69 9.13
N GLU A 51 3.46 -3.45 9.20
CA GLU A 51 2.84 -2.78 8.05
C GLU A 51 3.85 -2.62 6.90
N THR A 52 5.08 -2.22 7.22
CA THR A 52 6.15 -2.07 6.25
C THR A 52 6.46 -3.38 5.53
N GLU A 53 6.58 -4.50 6.26
CA GLU A 53 6.82 -5.82 5.67
C GLU A 53 5.65 -6.27 4.78
N ARG A 54 4.41 -6.00 5.18
CA ARG A 54 3.21 -6.28 4.35
C ARG A 54 3.26 -5.51 3.03
N GLU A 55 3.59 -4.22 3.06
CA GLU A 55 3.69 -3.41 1.84
C GLU A 55 4.89 -3.81 0.98
N ILE A 56 6.05 -4.16 1.56
CA ILE A 56 7.19 -4.72 0.82
C ILE A 56 6.77 -6.00 0.09
N ALA A 57 6.10 -6.92 0.77
CA ALA A 57 5.65 -8.18 0.17
C ALA A 57 4.69 -7.94 -1.00
N LYS A 58 3.76 -6.99 -0.85
CA LYS A 58 2.81 -6.59 -1.89
C LYS A 58 3.50 -5.95 -3.09
N ILE A 59 4.47 -5.06 -2.86
CA ILE A 59 5.27 -4.43 -3.92
C ILE A 59 6.09 -5.48 -4.66
N ARG A 60 6.75 -6.40 -3.94
CA ARG A 60 7.52 -7.49 -4.55
C ARG A 60 6.64 -8.38 -5.42
N LYS A 61 5.48 -8.80 -4.93
CA LYS A 61 4.51 -9.59 -5.70
C LYS A 61 4.05 -8.87 -6.95
N ARG A 62 3.74 -7.57 -6.84
CA ARG A 62 3.35 -6.75 -8.00
C ARG A 62 4.49 -6.62 -9.01
N ALA A 63 5.72 -6.40 -8.54
CA ALA A 63 6.90 -6.29 -9.40
C ALA A 63 7.18 -7.60 -10.14
N GLU A 64 7.03 -8.75 -9.47
CA GLU A 64 7.17 -10.07 -10.08
C GLU A 64 6.14 -10.28 -11.20
N GLN A 65 4.85 -10.00 -10.92
CA GLN A 65 3.79 -10.10 -11.92
C GLN A 65 4.02 -9.18 -13.12
N GLN A 66 4.41 -7.92 -12.88
CA GLN A 66 4.69 -6.97 -13.94
C GLN A 66 5.91 -7.37 -14.77
N THR A 67 6.96 -7.87 -14.12
CA THR A 67 8.16 -8.38 -14.77
C THR A 67 7.84 -9.59 -15.63
N GLN A 68 7.03 -10.53 -15.12
CA GLN A 68 6.63 -11.71 -15.89
C GLN A 68 5.78 -11.30 -17.10
N LYS A 69 4.79 -10.41 -16.91
CA LYS A 69 3.98 -9.88 -18.01
C LYS A 69 4.83 -9.18 -19.08
N ALA A 70 5.87 -8.44 -18.67
CA ALA A 70 6.79 -7.79 -19.59
C ALA A 70 7.62 -8.81 -20.38
N ARG A 71 8.09 -9.88 -19.71
CA ARG A 71 8.80 -11.00 -20.36
C ARG A 71 7.89 -11.72 -21.36
N ASP A 72 6.67 -12.05 -20.96
CA ASP A 72 5.69 -12.71 -21.84
C ASP A 72 5.40 -11.85 -23.08
N ARG A 73 5.28 -10.53 -22.90
CA ARG A 73 5.11 -9.60 -24.02
C ARG A 73 6.34 -9.56 -24.92
N ALA A 74 7.55 -9.58 -24.37
CA ALA A 74 8.77 -9.62 -25.15
C ALA A 74 8.87 -10.92 -25.97
N ASP A 75 8.53 -12.07 -25.36
CA ASP A 75 8.50 -13.37 -26.04
C ASP A 75 7.46 -13.37 -27.18
N GLN A 76 6.28 -12.78 -26.96
CA GLN A 76 5.27 -12.61 -28.00
C GLN A 76 5.76 -11.76 -29.17
N VAL A 77 6.52 -10.69 -28.92
CA VAL A 77 7.12 -9.87 -29.97
C VAL A 77 8.11 -10.70 -30.81
N ILE A 78 8.96 -11.50 -30.15
CA ILE A 78 9.89 -12.41 -30.84
C ILE A 78 9.12 -13.37 -31.75
N VAL A 79 8.06 -14.01 -31.23
CA VAL A 79 7.23 -14.95 -31.99
C VAL A 79 6.60 -14.26 -33.21
N ARG A 80 6.07 -13.03 -33.03
CA ARG A 80 5.48 -12.25 -34.14
C ARG A 80 6.51 -11.86 -35.20
N MET A 81 7.74 -11.52 -34.81
CA MET A 81 8.82 -11.21 -35.77
C MET A 81 9.18 -12.42 -36.63
N VAL A 82 9.26 -13.61 -36.02
CA VAL A 82 9.53 -14.85 -36.78
C VAL A 82 8.34 -15.22 -37.65
N ALA A 83 7.11 -15.09 -37.15
CA ALA A 83 5.90 -15.32 -37.94
C ALA A 83 5.77 -14.38 -39.15
N ALA A 84 6.33 -13.16 -39.05
CA ALA A 84 6.43 -12.23 -40.17
C ALA A 84 7.54 -12.59 -41.19
N GLY A 85 8.26 -13.69 -40.99
CA GLY A 85 9.25 -14.24 -41.93
C GLY A 85 10.71 -13.98 -41.59
N ALA A 86 11.01 -13.28 -40.49
CA ALA A 86 12.40 -13.07 -40.08
C ALA A 86 13.05 -14.36 -39.56
N SER A 87 14.33 -14.58 -39.88
CA SER A 87 15.06 -15.74 -39.35
C SER A 87 15.43 -15.53 -37.87
N ALA A 88 15.61 -16.62 -37.12
CA ALA A 88 15.98 -16.52 -35.70
C ALA A 88 17.31 -15.79 -35.44
N ALA A 89 18.27 -15.88 -36.37
CA ALA A 89 19.54 -15.17 -36.28
C ALA A 89 19.37 -13.65 -36.50
N GLU A 90 18.48 -13.28 -37.42
CA GLU A 90 18.16 -11.90 -37.75
C GLU A 90 17.37 -11.22 -36.64
N VAL A 91 16.40 -11.92 -36.03
CA VAL A 91 15.67 -11.43 -34.84
C VAL A 91 16.61 -11.25 -33.65
N ALA A 92 17.51 -12.21 -33.41
CA ALA A 92 18.53 -12.12 -32.36
C ALA A 92 19.41 -10.87 -32.54
N ALA A 93 19.93 -10.65 -33.74
CA ALA A 93 20.74 -9.48 -34.07
C ALA A 93 19.97 -8.16 -33.90
N ARG A 94 18.69 -8.10 -34.34
CA ARG A 94 17.86 -6.90 -34.23
C ARG A 94 17.52 -6.51 -32.79
N LEU A 95 17.24 -7.50 -31.95
CA LEU A 95 16.81 -7.26 -30.56
C LEU A 95 17.97 -7.24 -29.57
N GLY A 96 19.20 -7.52 -30.02
CA GLY A 96 20.37 -7.62 -29.14
C GLY A 96 20.29 -8.78 -28.15
N VAL A 97 19.56 -9.85 -28.50
CA VAL A 97 19.39 -11.04 -27.67
C VAL A 97 20.12 -12.23 -28.30
N THR A 98 20.31 -13.30 -27.54
CA THR A 98 20.93 -14.52 -28.04
C THR A 98 19.95 -15.33 -28.90
N SER A 99 20.46 -16.08 -29.87
CA SER A 99 19.63 -17.03 -30.62
C SER A 99 19.02 -18.12 -29.74
N ARG A 100 19.60 -18.38 -28.55
CA ARG A 100 19.03 -19.28 -27.54
C ARG A 100 17.75 -18.69 -26.94
N GLU A 101 17.74 -17.40 -26.62
CA GLU A 101 16.56 -16.69 -26.11
C GLU A 101 15.45 -16.65 -27.16
N VAL A 102 15.78 -16.40 -28.43
CA VAL A 102 14.80 -16.47 -29.53
C VAL A 102 14.15 -17.86 -29.60
N LYS A 103 14.95 -18.93 -29.56
CA LYS A 103 14.43 -20.31 -29.56
C LYS A 103 13.60 -20.63 -28.32
N LYS A 104 13.94 -20.07 -27.16
CA LYS A 104 13.21 -20.26 -25.90
C LYS A 104 11.82 -19.63 -25.99
N ALA A 105 11.71 -18.39 -26.46
CA ALA A 105 10.45 -17.68 -26.64
C ALA A 105 9.49 -18.46 -27.57
N MET A 106 10.02 -19.05 -28.65
CA MET A 106 9.23 -19.87 -29.57
C MET A 106 8.78 -21.22 -29.00
N LYS A 107 9.48 -21.77 -27.99
CA LYS A 107 9.10 -23.02 -27.31
C LYS A 107 8.14 -22.81 -26.14
N GLY A 108 8.13 -21.63 -25.53
CA GLY A 108 7.41 -21.33 -24.29
C GLY A 108 6.01 -20.74 -24.47
N THR A 109 5.58 -20.41 -25.69
CA THR A 109 4.33 -19.70 -25.94
C THR A 109 3.17 -20.67 -26.25
N PRO A 110 2.13 -20.82 -25.40
CA PRO A 110 0.84 -21.31 -25.87
C PRO A 110 0.23 -20.29 -26.84
N ALA A 111 -0.43 -20.79 -27.88
CA ALA A 111 -0.84 -20.07 -29.09
C ALA A 111 -1.45 -18.66 -28.86
N PRO A 112 -1.19 -17.69 -29.76
CA PRO A 112 -1.73 -16.34 -29.63
C PRO A 112 -3.24 -16.33 -29.86
N VAL A 113 -4.00 -15.80 -28.90
CA VAL A 113 -5.37 -15.32 -29.13
C VAL A 113 -5.28 -14.01 -29.93
N PRO A 114 -5.96 -13.87 -31.08
CA PRO A 114 -5.95 -12.64 -31.85
C PRO A 114 -6.64 -11.53 -31.06
N ALA A 115 -5.88 -10.48 -30.74
CA ALA A 115 -6.40 -9.22 -30.25
C ALA A 115 -6.75 -8.35 -31.46
N ASP A 116 -7.91 -8.60 -32.05
CA ASP A 116 -8.58 -7.60 -32.87
C ASP A 116 -10.10 -7.83 -32.88
N ALA A 117 -10.78 -7.23 -31.91
CA ALA A 117 -12.19 -6.92 -31.99
C ALA A 117 -12.37 -5.54 -31.34
N PRO A 118 -12.69 -4.48 -32.10
CA PRO A 118 -12.97 -3.18 -31.51
C PRO A 118 -14.24 -3.26 -30.64
N PRO A 119 -14.33 -2.50 -29.53
CA PRO A 119 -15.57 -2.41 -28.78
C PRO A 119 -16.64 -1.81 -29.70
N ALA A 120 -17.68 -2.58 -29.99
CA ALA A 120 -18.87 -2.08 -30.64
C ALA A 120 -19.49 -1.02 -29.72
N LEU A 121 -19.36 0.25 -30.11
CA LEU A 121 -20.17 1.33 -29.59
C LEU A 121 -21.64 1.02 -29.96
N PRO A 122 -22.60 1.13 -29.03
CA PRO A 122 -24.00 1.11 -29.40
C PRO A 122 -24.31 2.45 -30.09
N VAL A 123 -24.27 2.44 -31.42
CA VAL A 123 -24.88 3.49 -32.25
C VAL A 123 -26.39 3.24 -32.21
N GLY A 124 -27.11 4.21 -31.65
CA GLY A 124 -28.56 4.27 -31.73
C GLY A 124 -29.05 4.56 -33.15
N ASP A 125 -30.28 4.12 -33.42
CA ASP A 125 -31.14 4.56 -34.52
C ASP A 125 -32.58 4.25 -34.01
N GLU A 126 -33.29 5.22 -33.42
CA GLU A 126 -34.17 6.21 -34.08
C GLU A 126 -35.20 5.60 -35.04
N ARG A 127 -36.50 5.58 -34.64
CA ARG A 127 -37.57 6.33 -35.35
C ARG A 127 -39.00 6.08 -34.88
N GLY A 128 -39.77 7.17 -34.90
CA GLY A 128 -41.22 7.24 -35.17
C GLY A 128 -42.03 7.74 -33.97
N GLU A 129 -42.24 9.05 -33.77
CA GLU A 129 -43.36 9.86 -34.35
C GLU A 129 -44.75 9.25 -34.08
N GLN A 130 -45.79 9.92 -33.59
CA GLN A 130 -46.19 11.31 -33.75
C GLN A 130 -47.39 11.62 -32.81
N THR A 131 -47.41 12.83 -32.25
CA THR A 131 -48.56 13.77 -32.05
C THR A 131 -49.83 13.41 -31.27
N GLY A 132 -50.23 14.35 -30.41
CA GLY A 132 -51.59 14.57 -29.88
C GLY A 132 -51.51 15.26 -28.50
N ASP A 133 -51.23 16.56 -28.44
CA ASP A 133 -52.24 17.63 -28.31
C ASP A 133 -53.02 17.61 -26.97
N SER A 134 -52.57 18.47 -26.03
CA SER A 134 -53.25 19.38 -25.05
C SER A 134 -54.59 19.00 -24.35
N PRO A 135 -55.05 19.70 -23.28
CA PRO A 135 -54.40 20.42 -22.16
C PRO A 135 -55.06 20.16 -20.75
N SER A 136 -54.58 20.85 -19.69
CA SER A 136 -55.29 21.28 -18.44
C SER A 136 -55.69 20.19 -17.42
N GLU A 137 -55.74 20.34 -16.08
CA GLU A 137 -56.02 21.43 -15.14
C GLU A 137 -55.32 21.22 -13.76
N ASP A 138 -55.30 22.29 -12.97
CA ASP A 138 -54.97 22.42 -11.54
C ASP A 138 -55.64 21.39 -10.60
N GLU A 139 -54.93 21.03 -9.50
CA GLU A 139 -55.47 20.92 -8.13
C GLU A 139 -54.34 20.93 -7.08
#